data_AF-A0A9E5YRK2-F1
#
_entry.id   AF-A0A9E5YRK2-F1
#
_cell.length_a   1.000
_cell.length_b   1.000
_cell.length_c   1.000
_cell.angle_alpha   90.00
_cell.angle_beta   90.00
_cell.angle_gamma   90.00
#
_symmetry.space_group_name_H-M   'P 1'
#
loop_
_entity.id
_entity.type
_entity.pdbx_description
1 polymer ?
#
loop_
_entity_poly.entity_id
_entity_poly.type
_entity_poly.pdbx_seq_one_letter_code
_entity_poly.pdbx_strand_id
1 'polypeptide(L)'
;MPDAVLFPQNAQEISAVVNLANKDGFFVIPRGAGSGMTGGSLAVQGGVVLVMARMNRIIKIDKDNLIAHAEPGVVTGRFHKAVEKEGLFYPPDPSSSEFSTLGGNVAECAG
;
A
#
# COMPACT_ATOMS: atom_id res chain seq x y z
N MET A 1 17.30 0.79 12.38
CA MET A 1 17.24 -0.33 11.40
C MET A 1 16.13 -1.24 11.87
N PRO A 2 15.27 -1.80 10.99
CA PRO A 2 14.20 -2.70 11.43
C PRO A 2 14.77 -4.02 11.97
N ASP A 3 14.04 -4.64 12.88
CA ASP A 3 14.36 -5.96 13.44
C ASP A 3 13.93 -7.09 12.48
N ALA A 4 12.88 -6.86 11.69
CA ALA A 4 12.45 -7.75 10.62
C ALA A 4 11.72 -7.01 9.49
N VAL A 5 11.68 -7.64 8.31
CA VAL A 5 10.92 -7.16 7.14
C VAL A 5 10.02 -8.29 6.67
N LEU A 6 8.71 -8.03 6.61
CA LEU A 6 7.70 -9.00 6.24
C LEU A 6 7.00 -8.59 4.95
N PHE A 7 6.65 -9.57 4.12
CA PHE A 7 5.93 -9.38 2.86
C PHE A 7 4.62 -10.21 2.89
N PRO A 8 3.57 -9.72 3.56
CA PRO A 8 2.29 -10.41 3.65
C PRO A 8 1.61 -10.51 2.29
N GLN A 9 0.86 -11.58 2.06
CA GLN A 9 0.08 -11.81 0.84
C GLN A 9 -1.41 -11.52 0.98
N ASN A 10 -1.90 -11.35 2.20
CA ASN A 10 -3.32 -11.22 2.50
C ASN A 10 -3.54 -10.52 3.85
N ALA A 11 -4.80 -10.14 4.10
CA ALA A 11 -5.21 -9.47 5.31
C ALA A 11 -5.07 -10.34 6.57
N GLN A 12 -5.17 -11.67 6.44
CA GLN A 12 -5.03 -12.60 7.57
C GLN A 12 -3.59 -12.63 8.10
N GLU A 13 -2.59 -12.64 7.21
CA GLU A 13 -1.18 -12.52 7.58
C GLU A 13 -0.88 -11.18 8.25
N ILE A 14 -1.43 -10.07 7.73
CA ILE A 14 -1.34 -8.75 8.37
C ILE A 14 -1.94 -8.79 9.78
N SER A 15 -3.15 -9.32 9.92
CA SER A 15 -3.84 -9.41 11.20
C SER A 15 -3.05 -10.23 12.22
N ALA A 16 -2.45 -11.35 11.80
CA ALA A 16 -1.60 -12.16 12.67
C ALA A 16 -0.37 -11.38 13.17
N VAL A 17 0.29 -10.61 12.31
CA VAL A 17 1.45 -9.77 12.68
C VAL A 17 1.03 -8.68 13.67
N VAL A 18 -0.07 -7.98 13.40
CA VAL A 18 -0.56 -6.90 14.27
C VAL A 18 -0.99 -7.44 15.64
N ASN A 19 -1.63 -8.61 15.68
CA ASN A 19 -1.99 -9.27 16.94
C ASN A 19 -0.74 -9.66 17.75
N LEU A 20 0.29 -10.17 17.08
CA LEU A 20 1.57 -10.50 17.72
C LEU A 20 2.27 -9.23 18.24
N ALA A 21 2.26 -8.15 17.46
CA ALA A 21 2.80 -6.86 17.86
C ALA A 21 2.13 -6.31 19.11
N ASN A 22 0.81 -6.40 19.20
CA ASN A 22 0.05 -5.99 20.38
C ASN A 22 0.35 -6.85 21.60
N LYS A 23 0.58 -8.16 21.41
CA LYS A 23 0.90 -9.09 22.48
C LYS A 23 2.31 -8.88 23.04
N ASP A 24 3.28 -8.71 22.14
CA ASP A 24 4.71 -8.73 22.49
C ASP A 24 5.32 -7.32 22.59
N GLY A 25 4.57 -6.27 22.20
CA GLY A 25 4.93 -4.88 22.41
C GLY A 25 5.95 -4.30 21.43
N PHE A 26 5.95 -4.74 20.16
CA PHE A 26 6.86 -4.20 19.13
C PHE A 26 6.16 -3.30 18.10
N PHE A 27 6.92 -2.39 17.48
CA PHE A 27 6.40 -1.47 16.48
C PHE A 27 6.15 -2.16 15.13
N VAL A 28 5.06 -1.79 14.46
CA VAL A 28 4.75 -2.21 13.08
C VAL A 28 4.72 -0.99 12.18
N ILE A 29 5.57 -0.99 11.16
CA ILE A 29 5.73 0.12 10.23
C ILE A 29 5.20 -0.32 8.86
N PRO A 30 3.99 0.10 8.45
CA PRO A 30 3.48 -0.20 7.11
C PRO A 30 4.33 0.50 6.05
N ARG A 31 4.62 -0.21 4.96
CA ARG A 31 5.42 0.33 3.85
C ARG A 31 4.87 -0.10 2.50
N GLY A 32 4.54 0.88 1.66
CA GLY A 32 4.32 0.70 0.22
C GLY A 32 5.66 0.60 -0.53
N ALA A 33 5.86 1.44 -1.54
CA ALA A 33 7.17 1.57 -2.20
C ALA A 33 8.21 2.34 -1.38
N GLY A 34 7.77 3.14 -0.40
CA GLY A 34 8.66 3.98 0.41
C GLY A 34 9.14 5.24 -0.32
N SER A 35 8.31 5.81 -1.19
CA SER A 35 8.56 7.05 -1.93
C SER A 35 8.17 8.35 -1.19
N GLY A 36 7.56 8.23 -0.01
CA GLY A 36 7.15 9.38 0.80
C GLY A 36 8.35 10.14 1.35
N MET A 37 8.22 11.47 1.43
CA MET A 37 9.28 12.39 1.90
C MET A 37 9.09 12.83 3.36
N THR A 38 8.05 12.33 4.04
CA THR A 38 7.71 12.66 5.44
C THR A 38 8.47 11.83 6.47
N GLY A 39 9.13 10.75 6.03
CA GLY A 39 9.75 9.77 6.92
C GLY A 39 8.79 8.76 7.55
N GLY A 40 7.49 8.80 7.23
CA GLY A 40 6.47 7.93 7.84
C GLY A 40 6.67 6.42 7.65
N SER A 41 7.50 6.02 6.68
CA SER A 41 7.83 4.61 6.40
C SER A 41 9.18 4.15 6.97
N LEU A 42 9.76 4.93 7.89
CA LEU A 42 11.06 4.64 8.52
C LEU A 42 10.90 3.91 9.86
N ALA A 43 11.65 2.83 10.05
CA ALA A 43 11.76 2.10 11.31
C ALA A 43 12.77 2.78 12.26
N VAL A 44 12.40 3.96 12.76
CA VAL A 44 13.26 4.81 13.61
C VAL A 44 13.57 4.17 14.98
N GLN A 45 12.62 3.42 15.54
CA GLN A 45 12.76 2.75 16.84
C GLN A 45 12.89 1.22 16.71
N GLY A 46 13.35 0.71 15.56
CA GLY A 46 13.34 -0.73 15.27
C GLY A 46 11.93 -1.22 14.89
N GLY A 47 11.61 -2.45 15.26
CA GLY A 47 10.35 -3.10 14.97
C GLY A 47 10.29 -3.76 13.60
N VAL A 48 9.08 -4.07 13.16
CA VAL A 48 8.80 -4.83 11.94
C VAL A 48 8.31 -3.91 10.84
N VAL A 49 8.98 -3.94 9.69
CA VAL A 49 8.49 -3.29 8.48
C VAL A 49 7.57 -4.25 7.73
N LEU A 50 6.34 -3.82 7.47
CA LEU A 50 5.30 -4.60 6.80
C LEU A 50 5.11 -4.09 5.36
N VAL A 51 5.70 -4.80 4.40
CA VAL A 51 5.79 -4.39 3.00
C VAL A 51 4.59 -4.90 2.19
N MET A 52 3.79 -3.98 1.67
CA MET A 52 2.52 -4.30 0.99
C MET A 52 2.68 -4.80 -0.46
N ALA A 53 3.91 -4.94 -0.96
CA ALA A 53 4.20 -5.20 -2.37
C ALA A 53 3.62 -6.50 -2.95
N ARG A 54 3.30 -7.49 -2.10
CA ARG A 54 2.67 -8.76 -2.54
C ARG A 54 1.14 -8.71 -2.58
N MET A 55 0.53 -7.68 -2.00
CA MET A 55 -0.90 -7.39 -2.09
C MET A 55 -1.12 -6.35 -3.21
N ASN A 56 -0.96 -6.77 -4.47
CA ASN A 56 -0.89 -5.88 -5.63
C ASN A 56 -1.92 -6.20 -6.74
N ARG A 57 -3.04 -6.82 -6.38
CA ARG A 57 -4.12 -7.17 -7.30
C ARG A 57 -5.17 -6.08 -7.39
N ILE A 58 -5.65 -5.82 -8.59
CA ILE A 58 -6.90 -5.10 -8.84
C ILE A 58 -8.01 -6.17 -8.82
N ILE A 59 -8.89 -6.12 -7.84
CA ILE A 59 -9.90 -7.16 -7.57
C ILE A 59 -11.11 -6.97 -8.49
N LYS A 60 -11.58 -5.73 -8.64
CA LYS A 60 -12.73 -5.39 -9.50
C LYS A 60 -12.66 -3.93 -9.93
N ILE A 61 -13.02 -3.64 -11.18
CA ILE A 61 -13.37 -2.29 -11.66
C ILE A 61 -14.84 -2.34 -12.06
N ASP A 62 -15.67 -1.57 -11.39
CA ASP A 62 -17.11 -1.43 -11.62
C ASP A 62 -17.35 -0.12 -12.37
N LYS A 63 -17.48 -0.20 -13.70
CA LYS A 63 -17.58 0.99 -14.55
C LYS A 63 -18.92 1.70 -14.41
N ASP A 64 -19.97 0.94 -14.12
CA ASP A 64 -21.32 1.48 -14.00
C ASP A 64 -21.44 2.35 -12.75
N ASN A 65 -20.74 1.97 -11.68
CA ASN A 65 -20.74 2.70 -10.41
C ASN A 65 -19.51 3.60 -10.20
N LEU A 66 -18.53 3.56 -11.11
CA LEU A 66 -17.25 4.27 -10.99
C LEU A 66 -16.47 3.92 -9.71
N ILE A 67 -16.50 2.64 -9.32
CA ILE A 67 -15.84 2.12 -8.11
C ILE A 67 -14.81 1.07 -8.51
N ALA A 68 -13.65 1.07 -7.85
CA ALA A 68 -12.69 -0.02 -7.95
C ALA A 68 -12.38 -0.61 -6.57
N HIS A 69 -12.23 -1.93 -6.53
CA HIS A 69 -11.69 -2.65 -5.38
C HIS A 69 -10.29 -3.15 -5.75
N ALA A 70 -9.29 -2.74 -4.98
CA ALA A 70 -7.89 -3.04 -5.24
C ALA A 70 -7.13 -3.24 -3.93
N GLU A 71 -6.06 -4.03 -3.99
CA GLU A 71 -5.15 -4.23 -2.87
C GLU A 71 -4.20 -3.03 -2.69
N PRO A 72 -3.70 -2.76 -1.47
CA PRO A 72 -2.96 -1.54 -1.16
C PRO A 72 -1.61 -1.41 -1.88
N GLY A 73 -0.99 -2.52 -2.28
CA GLY A 73 0.28 -2.56 -2.99
C GLY A 73 0.20 -2.39 -4.50
N VAL A 74 -0.99 -2.13 -5.06
CA VAL A 74 -1.12 -1.79 -6.49
C VAL A 74 -0.38 -0.47 -6.76
N VAL A 75 0.55 -0.49 -7.71
CA VAL A 75 1.26 0.73 -8.17
C VAL A 75 0.27 1.66 -8.87
N THR A 76 0.33 2.95 -8.57
CA THR A 76 -0.59 3.97 -9.09
C THR A 76 -0.65 3.98 -10.62
N GLY A 77 0.49 4.03 -11.30
CA GLY A 77 0.55 3.99 -12.76
C GLY A 77 0.03 2.68 -13.36
N ARG A 78 0.11 1.55 -12.63
CA ARG A 78 -0.54 0.29 -13.05
C ARG A 78 -2.05 0.38 -12.93
N PHE A 79 -2.56 1.07 -11.92
CA PHE A 79 -3.98 1.32 -11.74
C PHE A 79 -4.52 2.28 -12.81
N HIS A 80 -3.82 3.38 -13.11
CA HIS A 80 -4.13 4.28 -14.24
C HIS A 80 -4.32 3.51 -15.55
N LYS A 81 -3.30 2.72 -15.94
CA LYS A 81 -3.35 1.88 -17.15
C LYS A 81 -4.50 0.87 -17.15
N ALA A 82 -4.94 0.41 -15.98
CA ALA A 82 -6.04 -0.53 -15.88
C ALA A 82 -7.40 0.16 -16.07
N VAL A 83 -7.63 1.32 -15.46
CA VAL A 83 -8.89 2.06 -15.63
C VAL A 83 -9.00 2.69 -17.02
N GLU A 84 -7.89 3.12 -17.61
CA GLU A 84 -7.85 3.68 -18.98
C GLU A 84 -8.29 2.66 -20.03
N LYS A 85 -7.94 1.37 -19.87
CA LYS A 85 -8.43 0.28 -20.74
C LYS A 85 -9.95 0.13 -20.69
N GLU A 86 -10.56 0.54 -19.59
CA GLU A 86 -12.00 0.52 -19.41
C GLU A 86 -12.67 1.84 -19.86
N GLY A 87 -11.90 2.79 -20.41
CA GLY A 87 -12.39 4.12 -20.82
C GLY A 87 -12.57 5.10 -19.66
N LEU A 88 -11.95 4.82 -18.51
CA LEU A 88 -12.06 5.62 -17.29
C LEU A 88 -10.74 6.33 -16.96
N PHE A 89 -10.78 7.24 -15.99
CA PHE A 89 -9.63 7.99 -15.50
C PHE A 89 -9.59 7.96 -13.97
N TYR A 90 -8.41 7.75 -13.38
CA TYR A 90 -8.19 7.84 -11.94
C TYR A 90 -7.43 9.15 -11.63
N PRO A 91 -8.07 10.14 -10.98
CA PRO A 91 -7.52 11.49 -10.86
C PRO A 91 -6.19 11.65 -10.11
N PRO A 92 -5.92 10.93 -9.01
CA PRO A 92 -4.67 11.12 -8.28
C PRO A 92 -3.43 10.81 -9.13
N ASP A 93 -2.59 11.83 -9.32
CA ASP A 93 -1.36 11.76 -10.13
C ASP A 93 -0.16 12.34 -9.36
N PRO A 94 0.31 11.66 -8.30
CA PRO A 94 1.52 12.08 -7.60
C PRO A 94 2.73 11.98 -8.53
N SER A 95 3.74 12.84 -8.35
CA SER A 95 5.00 12.79 -9.12
C SER A 95 5.75 11.44 -9.02
N SER A 96 5.36 10.59 -8.06
CA SER A 96 5.86 9.25 -7.85
C SER A 96 4.95 8.16 -8.42
N SER A 97 3.96 8.47 -9.27
CA SER A 97 2.91 7.54 -9.73
C SER A 97 3.45 6.25 -10.36
N GLU A 98 4.63 6.29 -11.00
CA GLU A 98 5.30 5.10 -11.56
C GLU A 98 5.75 4.07 -10.52
N PHE A 99 5.82 4.44 -9.23
CA PHE A 99 6.27 3.53 -8.16
C PHE A 99 5.45 3.63 -6.87
N SER A 100 4.79 4.74 -6.57
CA SER A 100 3.91 4.85 -5.41
C SER A 100 2.76 3.86 -5.50
N THR A 101 2.30 3.38 -4.35
CA THR A 101 1.23 2.38 -4.26
C THR A 101 -0.07 3.03 -3.76
N LEU A 102 -1.24 2.53 -4.19
CA LEU A 102 -2.54 3.09 -3.81
C LEU A 102 -2.70 3.27 -2.30
N GLY A 103 -2.31 2.29 -1.49
CA GLY A 103 -2.38 2.38 -0.02
C GLY A 103 -1.45 3.44 0.56
N GLY A 104 -0.30 3.68 -0.08
CA GLY A 104 0.63 4.74 0.31
C GLY A 104 0.08 6.11 -0.02
N ASN A 105 -0.53 6.28 -1.19
CA ASN A 105 -1.18 7.53 -1.59
C ASN A 105 -2.32 7.88 -0.61
N VAL A 106 -3.14 6.89 -0.21
CA VAL A 106 -4.21 7.09 0.77
C VAL A 106 -3.63 7.50 2.12
N ALA A 107 -2.56 6.84 2.59
CA ALA A 107 -1.95 7.14 3.88
C ALA A 107 -1.32 8.54 3.97
N GLU A 108 -0.80 9.05 2.86
CA GLU A 108 -0.15 10.37 2.79
C GLU A 108 -1.08 11.47 2.22
N CYS A 109 -2.36 11.17 1.98
CA CYS A 109 -3.29 12.07 1.30
C CYS A 109 -2.72 12.66 0.00
N ALA A 110 -2.06 11.81 -0.81
CA ALA A 110 -1.40 12.25 -2.02
C ALA A 110 -2.41 12.70 -3.08
N GLY A 111 -2.30 13.96 -3.52
CA GLY A 111 -3.19 14.61 -4.48
C GLY A 111 -2.82 16.07 -4.65
#